data_AF-A0A5B9D6L1-F1
#
_entry.id   AF-A0A5B9D6L1-F1
#
_cell.length_a   1.000
_cell.length_b   1.000
_cell.length_c   1.000
_cell.angle_alpha   90.00
_cell.angle_beta   90.00
_cell.angle_gamma   90.00
#
_symmetry.space_group_name_H-M   'P 1'
#
loop_
_entity.id
_entity.type
_entity.pdbx_description
1 polymer ?
#
loop_
_entity_poly.entity_id
_entity_poly.type
_entity_poly.pdbx_seq_one_letter_code
_entity_poly.pdbx_strand_id
1 'polypeptide(L)'
;MPVLKECEVCGREAHSLFRRKIEGVLMEVCNDCKDVGEEPNYERSSRKPTRNASKFRDIYSSKKSKPTQKAYKPPSRPSTYKKRENISNLKIVDNYIKLLVQCRNKEGLSAKEFANSLFIKENYYHRIEKGTTQLNIKLARRIEKKYKITLVETEDFQEEEEDNKMQYAPKSQDSSDSMVYFRKRGKKPEYDQ
;
A
#
# COMPACT_ATOMS: atom_id res chain seq x y z
N MET A 1 -39.75 10.34 -24.35
CA MET A 1 -40.89 9.81 -23.56
C MET A 1 -40.31 8.98 -22.43
N PRO A 2 -40.47 9.39 -21.15
CA PRO A 2 -40.05 8.56 -20.02
C PRO A 2 -40.88 7.26 -20.01
N VAL A 3 -40.20 6.11 -19.85
CA VAL A 3 -40.88 4.80 -19.76
C VAL A 3 -41.55 4.72 -18.39
N LEU A 4 -42.88 4.68 -18.38
CA LEU A 4 -43.68 4.43 -17.18
C LEU A 4 -43.69 2.93 -16.89
N LYS A 5 -43.51 2.56 -15.63
CA LYS A 5 -43.56 1.18 -15.16
C LYS A 5 -44.56 1.05 -14.03
N GLU A 6 -45.22 -0.09 -13.96
CA GLU A 6 -46.27 -0.35 -12.98
C GLU A 6 -45.70 -0.85 -11.64
N CYS A 7 -46.33 -0.42 -10.53
CA CYS A 7 -45.99 -0.86 -9.18
C CYS A 7 -46.63 -2.21 -8.87
N GLU A 8 -45.85 -3.19 -8.39
CA GLU A 8 -46.33 -4.55 -8.10
C GLU A 8 -47.23 -4.65 -6.85
N VAL A 9 -47.28 -3.59 -6.03
CA VAL A 9 -48.11 -3.54 -4.82
C VAL A 9 -49.44 -2.82 -5.03
N CYS A 10 -49.45 -1.71 -5.79
CA CYS A 10 -50.66 -0.88 -5.96
C CYS A 10 -51.10 -0.65 -7.41
N GLY A 11 -50.40 -1.21 -8.40
CA GLY A 11 -50.78 -1.10 -9.82
C GLY A 11 -50.61 0.30 -10.43
N ARG A 12 -50.08 1.28 -9.68
CA ARG A 12 -49.88 2.64 -10.20
C ARG A 12 -48.63 2.72 -11.07
N GLU A 13 -48.75 3.42 -12.18
CA GLU A 13 -47.60 3.76 -13.03
C GLU A 13 -46.73 4.81 -12.34
N ALA A 14 -45.43 4.55 -12.28
CA ALA A 14 -44.45 5.45 -11.71
C ALA A 14 -43.24 5.59 -12.64
N HIS A 15 -42.62 6.77 -12.60
CA HIS A 15 -41.35 7.02 -13.30
C HIS A 15 -40.16 6.33 -12.62
N SER A 16 -40.26 6.05 -11.33
CA SER A 16 -39.22 5.42 -10.53
C SER A 16 -39.82 4.34 -9.62
N LEU A 17 -39.29 3.13 -9.73
CA LEU A 17 -39.61 2.01 -8.86
C LEU A 17 -38.44 1.73 -7.92
N PHE A 18 -38.76 1.28 -6.71
CA PHE A 18 -37.84 0.88 -5.66
C PHE A 18 -37.96 -0.63 -5.45
N ARG A 19 -36.83 -1.31 -5.24
CA ARG A 19 -36.85 -2.72 -4.89
C ARG A 19 -37.05 -2.87 -3.39
N ARG A 20 -38.05 -3.62 -2.98
CA ARG A 20 -38.35 -3.94 -1.57
C ARG A 20 -38.57 -5.42 -1.38
N LYS A 21 -38.25 -5.91 -0.19
CA LYS A 21 -38.52 -7.29 0.21
C LYS A 21 -39.82 -7.33 0.99
N ILE A 22 -40.87 -7.83 0.36
CA ILE A 22 -42.22 -7.97 0.94
C ILE A 22 -42.49 -9.46 1.04
N GLU A 23 -42.73 -9.95 2.26
CA GLU A 23 -42.99 -11.38 2.54
C GLU A 23 -41.93 -12.34 1.99
N GLY A 24 -40.67 -11.89 1.92
CA GLY A 24 -39.56 -12.71 1.41
C GLY A 24 -39.29 -12.60 -0.09
N VAL A 25 -40.19 -11.99 -0.85
CA VAL A 25 -40.09 -11.80 -2.30
C VAL A 25 -39.59 -10.38 -2.61
N LEU A 26 -38.71 -10.25 -3.60
CA LEU A 26 -38.23 -8.97 -4.08
C LEU A 26 -39.21 -8.42 -5.12
N MET A 27 -39.82 -7.27 -4.81
CA MET A 27 -40.80 -6.61 -5.67
C MET A 27 -40.39 -5.17 -6.01
N GLU A 28 -40.85 -4.66 -7.16
CA GLU A 28 -40.64 -3.29 -7.62
C GLU A 28 -41.87 -2.40 -7.33
N VAL A 29 -41.67 -1.38 -6.48
CA VAL A 29 -42.76 -0.59 -5.89
C VAL A 29 -42.56 0.92 -6.09
N CYS A 30 -43.66 1.69 -6.16
CA CYS A 30 -43.61 3.15 -6.26
C CYS A 30 -43.12 3.80 -4.95
N ASN A 31 -42.86 5.12 -4.98
CA ASN A 31 -42.39 5.87 -3.81
C ASN A 31 -43.32 5.77 -2.60
N ASP A 32 -44.63 5.67 -2.80
CA ASP A 32 -45.62 5.55 -1.72
C ASP A 32 -45.61 4.17 -1.06
N CYS A 33 -45.28 3.11 -1.81
CA CYS A 33 -45.31 1.72 -1.33
C CYS A 33 -43.94 1.25 -0.83
N LYS A 34 -42.90 2.09 -0.90
CA LYS A 34 -41.55 1.71 -0.50
C LYS A 34 -41.44 1.35 0.98
N ASP A 35 -42.32 1.89 1.82
CA ASP A 35 -42.29 1.66 3.27
C ASP A 35 -42.96 0.33 3.65
N VAL A 36 -43.70 -0.28 2.72
CA VAL A 36 -44.26 -1.62 2.85
C VAL A 36 -43.14 -2.60 2.53
N GLY A 37 -42.37 -2.99 3.54
CA GLY A 37 -41.34 -4.03 3.44
C GLY A 37 -39.92 -3.56 3.72
N GLU A 38 -39.04 -4.56 3.86
CA GLU A 38 -37.65 -4.33 4.25
C GLU A 38 -36.80 -3.87 3.06
N GLU A 39 -35.77 -3.09 3.34
CA GLU A 39 -34.74 -2.81 2.34
C GLU A 39 -34.05 -4.11 1.95
N PRO A 40 -33.93 -4.42 0.64
CA PRO A 40 -33.26 -5.62 0.22
C PRO A 40 -31.80 -5.52 0.64
N ASN A 41 -31.35 -6.47 1.47
CA ASN A 41 -29.92 -6.66 1.68
C ASN A 41 -29.32 -7.08 0.35
N TYR A 42 -28.83 -6.10 -0.42
CA TYR A 42 -27.89 -6.35 -1.47
C TYR A 42 -26.65 -6.84 -0.73
N GLU A 43 -26.58 -8.15 -0.48
CA GLU A 43 -25.30 -8.79 -0.29
C GLU A 43 -24.59 -8.57 -1.63
N ARG A 44 -23.92 -7.42 -1.72
CA ARG A 44 -22.87 -7.16 -2.67
C ARG A 44 -21.96 -8.32 -2.38
N SER A 45 -22.10 -9.38 -3.17
CA SER A 45 -21.37 -10.62 -3.03
C SER A 45 -19.92 -10.20 -3.04
N SER A 46 -19.44 -9.93 -1.84
CA SER A 46 -18.10 -9.56 -1.52
C SER A 46 -17.44 -10.92 -1.45
N ARG A 47 -17.44 -11.59 -2.61
CA ARG A 47 -16.28 -12.32 -3.05
C ARG A 47 -15.16 -11.30 -2.90
N LYS A 48 -14.53 -11.30 -1.72
CA LYS A 48 -13.19 -10.77 -1.53
C LYS A 48 -12.47 -11.23 -2.80
N PRO A 49 -11.91 -10.32 -3.62
CA PRO A 49 -11.20 -10.76 -4.81
C PRO A 49 -10.10 -11.67 -4.32
N THR A 50 -10.31 -12.98 -4.41
CA THR A 50 -9.25 -13.95 -4.23
C THR A 50 -8.27 -13.56 -5.32
N ARG A 51 -7.00 -13.40 -4.94
CA ARG A 51 -5.94 -12.81 -5.77
C ARG A 51 -5.62 -13.59 -7.06
N ASN A 52 -6.47 -14.54 -7.45
CA ASN A 52 -6.28 -15.50 -8.53
C ASN A 52 -7.38 -15.42 -9.61
N ALA A 53 -8.05 -14.28 -9.78
CA ALA A 53 -9.03 -14.05 -10.85
C ALA A 53 -8.41 -13.55 -12.17
N SER A 54 -7.17 -13.93 -12.48
CA SER A 54 -6.46 -13.55 -13.72
C SER A 54 -6.39 -14.67 -14.77
N LYS A 55 -7.10 -15.79 -14.60
CA LYS A 55 -7.01 -16.94 -15.53
C LYS A 55 -8.32 -17.42 -16.15
N PHE A 56 -9.41 -16.66 -16.08
CA PHE A 56 -10.67 -17.04 -16.73
C PHE A 56 -11.32 -15.83 -17.39
N ARG A 57 -10.64 -15.22 -18.36
CA ARG A 57 -11.17 -14.09 -19.13
C ARG A 57 -11.19 -14.34 -20.63
N ASP A 58 -11.30 -15.59 -21.05
CA ASP A 58 -11.25 -15.96 -22.47
C ASP A 58 -12.32 -17.00 -22.83
N ILE A 59 -13.62 -16.71 -22.76
CA ILE A 59 -14.62 -17.55 -23.47
C ILE A 59 -15.76 -16.76 -24.16
N TYR A 60 -16.11 -15.53 -23.77
CA TYR A 60 -17.13 -14.74 -24.51
C TYR A 60 -16.62 -13.36 -24.89
N SER A 61 -15.63 -13.33 -25.78
CA SER A 61 -15.18 -12.11 -26.47
C SER A 61 -16.05 -11.90 -27.71
N SER A 62 -17.26 -11.37 -27.49
CA SER A 62 -18.06 -10.81 -28.57
C SER A 62 -17.38 -9.54 -29.08
N LYS A 63 -16.82 -9.67 -30.27
CA LYS A 63 -16.17 -8.63 -31.06
C LYS A 63 -17.04 -7.37 -31.12
N LYS A 64 -16.58 -6.29 -30.48
CA LYS A 64 -16.97 -4.92 -30.82
C LYS A 64 -15.70 -4.10 -30.95
N SER A 65 -15.11 -4.16 -32.15
CA SER A 65 -13.98 -3.35 -32.58
C SER A 65 -14.35 -1.87 -32.46
N LYS A 66 -13.80 -1.20 -31.44
CA LYS A 66 -13.81 0.27 -31.37
C LYS A 66 -12.77 0.81 -32.35
N PRO A 67 -13.05 1.91 -33.06
CA PRO A 67 -12.12 2.49 -34.02
C PRO A 67 -10.83 2.94 -33.33
N THR A 68 -9.71 2.65 -33.98
CA THR A 68 -8.34 2.94 -33.56
C THR A 68 -8.13 4.44 -33.40
N GLN A 69 -8.32 4.96 -32.19
CA GLN A 69 -7.80 6.28 -31.85
C GLN A 69 -6.29 6.16 -31.68
N LYS A 70 -5.55 6.92 -32.51
CA LYS A 70 -4.09 7.04 -32.45
C LYS A 70 -3.66 7.25 -30.99
N ALA A 71 -2.79 6.37 -30.50
CA ALA A 71 -2.29 6.42 -29.15
C ALA A 71 -1.51 7.72 -28.94
N TYR A 72 -2.14 8.69 -28.26
CA TYR A 72 -1.47 9.86 -27.75
C TYR A 72 -0.46 9.39 -26.70
N LYS A 73 0.83 9.39 -27.05
CA LYS A 73 1.92 9.16 -26.09
C LYS A 73 2.00 10.42 -25.23
N PRO A 74 1.63 10.38 -23.93
CA PRO A 74 1.81 11.54 -23.08
C PRO A 74 3.31 11.89 -23.07
N PRO A 75 3.68 13.19 -23.10
CA PRO A 75 5.07 13.60 -23.01
C PRO A 75 5.68 12.97 -21.75
N SER A 76 6.83 12.31 -21.89
CA SER A 76 7.54 11.73 -20.75
C SER A 76 7.91 12.86 -19.81
N ARG A 77 7.13 13.04 -18.75
CA ARG A 77 7.52 13.94 -17.67
C ARG A 77 8.91 13.50 -17.20
N PRO A 78 9.88 14.42 -17.08
CA PRO A 78 11.19 14.09 -16.52
C PRO A 78 10.94 13.34 -15.23
N SER A 79 11.37 12.08 -15.18
CA SER A 79 11.28 11.30 -13.96
C SER A 79 12.24 11.97 -13.00
N THR A 80 11.74 12.90 -12.18
CA THR A 80 12.44 13.39 -11.00
C THR A 80 12.55 12.19 -10.09
N TYR A 81 13.58 11.38 -10.34
CA TYR A 81 13.92 10.20 -9.55
C TYR A 81 14.31 10.74 -8.18
N LYS A 82 13.32 10.89 -7.30
CA LYS A 82 13.57 11.18 -5.89
C LYS A 82 14.40 10.01 -5.39
N LYS A 83 15.69 10.29 -5.13
CA LYS A 83 16.65 9.35 -4.54
C LYS A 83 15.94 8.65 -3.39
N ARG A 84 15.69 7.34 -3.53
CA ARG A 84 15.12 6.55 -2.44
C ARG A 84 16.19 6.52 -1.36
N GLU A 85 15.97 7.26 -0.29
CA GLU A 85 16.85 7.17 0.88
C GLU A 85 16.81 5.75 1.43
N ASN A 86 17.98 5.17 1.65
CA ASN A 86 18.10 3.84 2.25
C ASN A 86 17.56 3.91 3.68
N ILE A 87 16.38 3.31 3.90
CA ILE A 87 15.70 3.32 5.19
C ILE A 87 16.48 2.49 6.24
N SER A 88 17.41 1.66 5.76
CA SER A 88 18.15 0.66 6.54
C SER A 88 19.18 1.25 7.52
N ASN A 89 19.74 2.43 7.25
CA ASN A 89 20.85 3.01 8.04
C ASN A 89 20.37 4.07 9.05
N LEU A 90 19.09 4.08 9.37
CA LEU A 90 18.48 5.09 10.22
C LEU A 90 18.19 4.49 11.59
N LYS A 91 18.82 5.06 12.62
CA LYS A 91 18.59 4.67 14.01
C LYS A 91 17.77 5.74 14.72
N ILE A 92 16.95 5.30 15.66
CA ILE A 92 16.13 6.18 16.49
C ILE A 92 16.94 6.55 17.72
N VAL A 93 16.97 7.84 18.04
CA VAL A 93 17.65 8.36 19.23
C VAL A 93 16.99 7.78 20.50
N ASP A 94 17.76 7.20 21.41
CA ASP A 94 17.23 6.54 22.63
C ASP A 94 16.41 7.49 23.53
N ASN A 95 16.72 8.79 23.52
CA ASN A 95 16.03 9.82 24.32
C ASN A 95 14.76 10.42 23.67
N TYR A 96 14.22 9.79 22.63
CA TYR A 96 13.07 10.32 21.88
C TYR A 96 11.82 10.58 22.74
N ILE A 97 11.59 9.81 23.81
CA ILE A 97 10.41 9.97 24.68
C ILE A 97 10.40 11.37 25.33
N LYS A 98 11.54 11.81 25.88
CA LYS A 98 11.67 13.13 26.52
C LYS A 98 11.45 14.25 25.51
N LEU A 99 11.99 14.10 24.31
CA LEU A 99 11.84 15.06 23.21
C LEU A 99 10.37 15.20 22.78
N LEU A 100 9.62 14.10 22.72
CA LEU A 100 8.20 14.12 22.40
C LEU A 100 7.37 14.85 23.46
N VAL A 101 7.63 14.58 24.74
CA VAL A 101 6.94 15.27 25.85
C VAL A 101 7.24 16.77 25.82
N GLN A 102 8.49 17.15 25.64
CA GLN A 102 8.87 18.56 25.51
C GLN A 102 8.23 19.23 24.30
N CYS A 103 8.22 18.56 23.15
CA CYS A 103 7.58 19.05 21.93
C CYS A 103 6.08 19.26 22.15
N ARG A 104 5.38 18.27 22.73
CA ARG A 104 3.96 18.37 23.06
C ARG A 104 3.66 19.54 24.01
N ASN A 105 4.50 19.72 25.04
CA ASN A 105 4.33 20.81 26.01
C ASN A 105 4.60 22.19 25.39
N LYS A 106 5.59 22.31 24.50
CA LYS A 106 5.89 23.57 23.77
C LYS A 106 4.72 24.00 22.89
N GLU A 107 4.04 23.03 22.27
CA GLU A 107 2.89 23.27 21.41
C GLU A 107 1.56 23.41 22.19
N GLY A 108 1.57 23.12 23.51
CA GLY A 108 0.38 23.18 24.36
C GLY A 108 -0.71 22.16 24.00
N LEU A 109 -0.37 21.09 23.28
CA LEU A 109 -1.34 20.11 22.78
C LEU A 109 -1.62 19.00 23.80
N SER A 110 -2.88 18.55 23.87
CA SER A 110 -3.21 17.31 24.56
C SER A 110 -2.61 16.10 23.83
N ALA A 111 -2.44 14.98 24.55
CA ALA A 111 -1.94 13.73 23.95
C ALA A 111 -2.80 13.25 22.76
N LYS A 112 -4.11 13.46 22.85
CA LYS A 112 -5.08 13.15 21.79
C LYS A 112 -4.88 14.02 20.56
N GLU A 113 -4.74 15.34 20.74
CA GLU A 113 -4.53 16.27 19.63
C GLU A 113 -3.18 16.06 18.96
N PHE A 114 -2.13 15.79 19.74
CA PHE A 114 -0.81 15.46 19.22
C PHE A 114 -0.83 14.17 18.38
N ALA A 115 -1.53 13.14 18.85
CA ALA A 115 -1.72 11.90 18.10
C ALA A 115 -2.50 12.12 16.80
N ASN A 116 -3.60 12.88 16.85
CA ASN A 116 -4.42 13.22 15.68
C ASN A 116 -3.61 13.99 14.63
N SER A 117 -2.79 14.93 15.08
CA SER A 117 -1.84 15.72 14.29
C SER A 117 -0.90 14.85 13.44
N LEU A 118 -0.54 13.67 13.95
CA LEU A 118 0.38 12.72 13.32
C LEU A 118 -0.37 11.55 12.64
N PHE A 119 -1.71 11.59 12.61
CA PHE A 119 -2.58 10.50 12.13
C PHE A 119 -2.31 9.18 12.86
N ILE A 120 -2.22 9.23 14.18
CA ILE A 120 -1.97 8.11 15.08
C ILE A 120 -3.15 8.01 16.08
N LYS A 121 -3.47 6.79 16.52
CA LYS A 121 -4.42 6.59 17.62
C LYS A 121 -3.84 7.07 18.95
N GLU A 122 -4.67 7.69 19.78
CA GLU A 122 -4.28 8.17 21.11
C GLU A 122 -3.63 7.08 21.98
N ASN A 123 -4.24 5.89 22.06
CA ASN A 123 -3.69 4.76 22.82
C ASN A 123 -2.31 4.27 22.34
N TYR A 124 -1.96 4.52 21.08
CA TYR A 124 -0.64 4.18 20.56
C TYR A 124 0.40 5.23 21.00
N TYR A 125 0.03 6.51 20.98
CA TYR A 125 0.88 7.58 21.49
C TYR A 125 1.15 7.46 22.99
N HIS A 126 0.13 7.16 23.80
CA HIS A 126 0.30 6.88 25.24
C HIS A 126 1.29 5.74 25.52
N ARG A 127 1.29 4.70 24.68
CA ARG A 127 2.24 3.58 24.80
C ARG A 127 3.68 3.97 24.48
N ILE A 128 3.86 4.93 23.58
CA ILE A 128 5.16 5.51 23.26
C ILE A 128 5.66 6.37 24.43
N GLU A 129 4.83 7.26 24.97
CA GLU A 129 5.23 8.08 26.13
C GLU A 129 5.60 7.22 27.35
N LYS A 130 4.93 6.06 27.51
CA LYS A 130 5.25 5.06 28.55
C LYS A 130 6.48 4.19 28.24
N GLY A 131 7.04 4.24 27.03
CA GLY A 131 8.18 3.42 26.61
C GLY A 131 7.86 1.95 26.30
N THR A 132 6.60 1.54 26.32
CA THR A 132 6.19 0.15 26.03
C THR A 132 6.24 -0.19 24.54
N THR A 133 6.22 0.81 23.67
CA THR A 133 6.20 0.63 22.21
C THR A 133 7.25 1.52 21.58
N GLN A 134 8.06 0.93 20.69
CA GLN A 134 9.09 1.64 19.94
C GLN A 134 8.47 2.52 18.85
N LEU A 135 9.11 3.66 18.60
CA LEU A 135 8.71 4.56 17.52
C LEU A 135 9.04 3.94 16.15
N ASN A 136 8.19 4.15 15.15
CA ASN A 136 8.49 3.73 13.78
C ASN A 136 9.37 4.81 13.10
N ILE A 137 10.40 4.44 12.35
CA ILE A 137 11.27 5.37 11.59
C ILE A 137 10.43 6.30 10.68
N LYS A 138 9.35 5.78 10.08
CA LYS A 138 8.41 6.58 9.26
C LYS A 138 7.61 7.58 10.08
N LEU A 139 7.33 7.27 11.35
CA LEU A 139 6.66 8.18 12.28
C LEU A 139 7.63 9.25 12.76
N ALA A 140 8.85 8.87 13.15
CA ALA A 140 9.91 9.79 13.55
C ALA A 140 10.12 10.88 12.47
N ARG A 141 10.36 10.48 11.21
CA ARG A 141 10.51 11.42 10.09
C ARG A 141 9.32 12.37 9.87
N ARG A 142 8.09 11.93 10.20
CA ARG A 142 6.91 12.80 10.11
C ARG A 142 6.89 13.84 11.22
N ILE A 143 7.28 13.44 12.42
CA ILE A 143 7.38 14.31 13.58
C ILE A 143 8.48 15.35 13.34
N GLU A 144 9.66 14.94 12.86
CA GLU A 144 10.76 15.85 12.53
C GLU A 144 10.34 16.92 11.52
N LYS A 145 9.63 16.53 10.45
CA LYS A 145 9.15 17.47 9.44
C LYS A 145 8.12 18.47 9.98
N LYS A 146 7.26 18.03 10.90
CA LYS A 146 6.16 18.85 11.41
C LYS A 146 6.62 19.80 12.50
N TYR A 147 7.44 19.30 13.43
CA TYR A 147 7.84 20.01 14.64
C TYR A 147 9.31 20.45 14.64
N LYS A 148 10.06 20.18 13.55
CA LYS A 148 11.46 20.56 13.35
C LYS A 148 12.38 20.10 14.51
N ILE A 149 12.11 18.92 15.04
CA ILE A 149 12.96 18.25 16.03
C ILE A 149 13.83 17.20 15.35
N THR A 150 14.93 16.80 16.00
CA THR A 150 15.81 15.72 15.56
C THR A 150 15.49 14.45 16.37
N LEU A 151 15.04 13.39 15.69
CA LEU A 151 14.67 12.10 16.29
C LEU A 151 15.38 10.91 15.63
N VAL A 152 15.91 11.10 14.42
CA VAL A 152 16.59 10.08 13.63
C VAL A 152 18.03 10.50 13.43
N GLU A 153 18.95 9.61 13.78
CA GLU A 153 20.37 9.74 13.50
C GLU A 153 20.72 8.85 12.31
N THR A 154 21.53 9.39 11.40
CA THR A 154 22.21 8.62 10.35
C THR A 154 23.53 8.16 10.93
N GLU A 155 23.63 6.88 11.31
CA GLU A 155 24.92 6.27 11.57
C GLU A 155 25.61 6.10 10.21
N ASP A 156 26.38 7.10 9.81
CA ASP A 156 27.39 6.93 8.77
C ASP A 156 28.50 6.10 9.42
N PHE A 157 28.47 4.77 9.22
CA PHE A 157 29.62 3.93 9.51
C PHE A 157 30.77 4.44 8.63
N GLN A 158 31.59 5.35 9.16
CA GLN A 158 32.94 5.52 8.68
C GLN A 158 33.63 4.23 9.09
N GLU A 159 33.72 3.30 8.14
CA GLU A 159 34.70 2.23 8.22
C GLU A 159 36.05 2.95 8.33
N GLU A 160 36.55 3.08 9.56
CA GLU A 160 37.97 3.23 9.79
C GLU A 160 38.57 1.93 9.26
N GLU A 161 38.89 1.92 7.96
CA GLU A 161 39.80 0.95 7.36
C GLU A 161 41.15 1.16 8.07
N GLU A 162 41.28 0.60 9.27
CA GLU A 162 42.60 0.40 9.86
C GLU A 162 43.37 -0.47 8.87
N ASP A 163 44.41 0.16 8.31
CA ASP A 163 45.40 -0.35 7.38
C ASP A 163 46.00 -1.69 7.85
N ASN A 164 45.26 -2.79 7.76
CA ASN A 164 45.81 -4.11 7.97
C ASN A 164 46.42 -4.60 6.66
N LYS A 165 47.56 -3.97 6.35
CA LYS A 165 48.51 -4.34 5.31
C LYS A 165 49.18 -5.66 5.72
N MET A 166 48.39 -6.72 5.86
CA MET A 166 48.91 -8.08 6.03
C MET A 166 49.53 -8.51 4.71
N GLN A 167 50.84 -8.64 4.76
CA GLN A 167 51.75 -8.92 3.67
C GLN A 167 51.41 -10.27 3.02
N TYR A 168 50.69 -10.25 1.89
CA TYR A 168 50.69 -11.40 0.99
C TYR A 168 52.04 -11.44 0.27
N ALA A 169 52.98 -12.18 0.86
CA ALA A 169 54.20 -12.58 0.18
C ALA A 169 53.84 -13.45 -1.05
N PRO A 170 54.33 -13.15 -2.26
CA PRO A 170 54.14 -14.02 -3.40
C PRO A 170 55.01 -15.27 -3.21
N LYS A 171 54.38 -16.44 -3.03
CA LYS A 171 55.08 -17.72 -3.19
C LYS A 171 55.22 -17.98 -4.69
N SER A 172 56.48 -17.99 -5.11
CA SER A 172 56.98 -18.28 -6.44
C SER A 172 56.59 -19.68 -6.95
N GLN A 173 56.33 -19.74 -8.25
CA GLN A 173 56.82 -20.74 -9.23
C GLN A 173 56.56 -22.22 -8.92
N ASP A 174 55.53 -22.81 -9.56
CA ASP A 174 55.70 -23.55 -10.82
C ASP A 174 54.48 -24.44 -11.14
N SER A 175 54.37 -24.79 -12.43
CA SER A 175 53.49 -25.78 -13.06
C SER A 175 52.06 -25.33 -13.46
N SER A 176 52.01 -24.82 -14.70
CA SER A 176 51.06 -25.16 -15.77
C SER A 176 49.63 -25.60 -15.43
N ASP A 177 48.70 -24.87 -16.04
CA ASP A 177 47.37 -25.30 -16.49
C ASP A 177 46.23 -25.30 -15.44
N SER A 178 45.45 -24.23 -15.44
CA SER A 178 44.03 -24.27 -15.03
C SER A 178 43.27 -23.03 -15.51
N MET A 179 42.93 -23.08 -16.80
CA MET A 179 41.64 -22.71 -17.39
C MET A 179 40.72 -21.75 -16.60
N VAL A 180 40.58 -20.52 -17.10
CA VAL A 180 39.52 -19.58 -16.73
C VAL A 180 38.17 -20.10 -17.24
N TYR A 181 37.29 -20.56 -16.35
CA TYR A 181 35.91 -20.90 -16.71
C TYR A 181 35.03 -19.63 -16.74
N PHE A 182 34.83 -19.09 -17.94
CA PHE A 182 33.70 -18.21 -18.21
C PHE A 182 32.38 -19.02 -18.19
N ARG A 183 31.57 -18.85 -17.14
CA ARG A 183 30.19 -19.37 -17.11
C ARG A 183 29.31 -18.63 -18.11
N LYS A 184 29.20 -19.12 -19.35
CA LYS A 184 28.08 -18.79 -20.23
C LYS A 184 26.84 -19.55 -19.76
N ARG A 185 25.82 -18.79 -19.37
CA ARG A 185 24.47 -19.29 -19.07
C ARG A 185 23.85 -19.88 -20.35
N GLY A 186 23.29 -21.08 -20.24
CA GLY A 186 22.20 -21.53 -21.11
C GLY A 186 22.41 -22.89 -21.79
N LYS A 187 21.94 -23.95 -21.13
CA LYS A 187 21.00 -24.97 -21.65
C LYS A 187 20.78 -26.03 -20.55
N LYS A 188 19.52 -26.42 -20.34
CA LYS A 188 19.12 -27.44 -19.36
C LYS A 188 19.57 -28.82 -19.86
N PRO A 189 20.08 -29.72 -19.00
CA PRO A 189 20.25 -31.11 -19.39
C PRO A 189 18.87 -31.79 -19.46
N GLU A 190 18.62 -32.42 -20.60
CA GLU A 190 17.51 -33.31 -20.90
C GLU A 190 17.90 -34.71 -20.41
N TYR A 191 17.02 -35.36 -19.65
CA TYR A 191 17.23 -36.69 -19.08
C TYR A 191 16.24 -37.64 -19.76
N ASP A 192 16.72 -38.70 -20.40
CA ASP A 192 16.31 -40.08 -20.11
C ASP A 192 16.98 -41.10 -21.04
N GLN A 193 17.47 -42.16 -20.38
CA GLN A 193 17.69 -43.58 -20.74
C GLN A 193 18.56 -43.95 -21.94
#